data_AF-S5RQA0-F1
#
_entry.id   AF-S5RQA0-F1
#
_cell.length_a   1.000
_cell.length_b   1.000
_cell.length_c   1.000
_cell.angle_alpha   90.00
_cell.angle_beta   90.00
_cell.angle_gamma   90.00
#
_symmetry.space_group_name_H-M   'P 1'
#
loop_
_entity.id
_entity.type
_entity.pdbx_description
1 polymer ?
#
loop_
_entity_poly.entity_id
_entity_poly.type
_entity_poly.pdbx_seq_one_letter_code
_entity_poly.pdbx_strand_id
1 'polypeptide(L)'
;NLTIEVLTNDSKTSRLALRNDRKKSKGEQIEIPRPQNAWIIYRRDKYVTPEFEGIKPCIASKAIGERWKTESSEVVEYFVALSMLALENHHNKYGNYKYKPKSKASKKFKNRQRQQHKRNTSPETEETTLNQDLPQLVVNPPSSIKEYPTPVSSIQLSPVTD
;
A
#
# COMPACT_ATOMS: atom_id res chain seq x y z
N ASN A 1 -7.36 -12.40 20.36
CA ASN A 1 -7.35 -10.94 20.15
C ASN A 1 -6.02 -10.38 20.61
N LEU A 2 -5.51 -9.39 19.89
CA LEU A 2 -4.23 -8.74 20.23
C LEU A 2 -4.41 -7.79 21.42
N THR A 3 -3.34 -7.53 22.17
CA THR A 3 -3.38 -6.54 23.24
C THR A 3 -3.44 -5.12 22.66
N ILE A 4 -4.03 -4.19 23.43
CA ILE A 4 -4.16 -2.78 23.05
C ILE A 4 -2.79 -2.17 22.70
N GLU A 5 -1.76 -2.49 23.48
CA GLU A 5 -0.39 -2.02 23.24
C GLU A 5 0.16 -2.47 21.89
N VAL A 6 -0.06 -3.74 21.52
CA VAL A 6 0.40 -4.30 20.24
C VAL A 6 -0.35 -3.70 19.04
N LEU A 7 -1.64 -3.38 19.25
CA LEU A 7 -2.50 -2.78 18.25
C LEU A 7 -2.18 -1.32 17.99
N THR A 8 -1.88 -0.56 19.03
CA THR A 8 -1.63 0.89 18.95
C THR A 8 -0.18 1.26 18.61
N ASN A 9 0.76 0.31 18.70
CA ASN A 9 2.15 0.52 18.32
C ASN A 9 2.51 -0.09 16.95
N ASP A 10 3.64 0.36 16.40
CA ASP A 10 4.20 -0.15 15.15
C ASP A 10 4.63 -1.62 15.26
N SER A 11 4.37 -2.39 14.20
CA SER A 11 4.85 -3.77 14.10
C SER A 11 6.38 -3.82 13.92
N LYS A 12 7.04 -4.58 14.79
CA LYS A 12 8.49 -4.88 14.72
C LYS A 12 8.87 -5.85 13.59
N THR A 13 7.91 -6.58 13.05
CA THR A 13 8.15 -7.62 12.02
C THR A 13 7.92 -7.13 10.60
N SER A 14 7.47 -5.88 10.43
CA SER A 14 7.24 -5.32 9.10
C SER A 14 8.54 -5.15 8.31
N ARG A 15 8.48 -5.27 6.98
CA ARG A 15 9.62 -4.98 6.09
C ARG A 15 10.23 -3.60 6.33
N LEU A 16 9.40 -2.63 6.70
CA LEU A 16 9.85 -1.27 7.02
C LEU A 16 10.62 -1.24 8.34
N ALA A 17 10.12 -1.89 9.40
CA ALA A 17 10.78 -1.99 10.69
C ALA A 17 12.16 -2.64 10.56
N LEU A 18 12.23 -3.83 9.94
CA LEU A 18 13.49 -4.54 9.72
C LEU A 18 14.51 -3.71 8.92
N ARG A 19 14.04 -2.90 7.96
CA ARG A 19 14.91 -2.00 7.20
C ARG A 19 15.38 -0.82 8.04
N ASN A 20 14.51 -0.25 8.87
CA ASN A 20 14.87 0.84 9.78
C ASN A 20 15.86 0.39 10.85
N ASP A 21 15.75 -0.84 11.34
CA ASP A 21 16.71 -1.40 12.30
C ASP A 21 18.12 -1.48 11.71
N ARG A 22 18.24 -1.97 10.46
CA ARG A 22 19.52 -1.97 9.73
C ARG A 22 20.07 -0.58 9.43
N LYS A 23 19.21 0.41 9.25
CA LYS A 23 19.64 1.81 9.04
C LYS A 23 20.12 2.43 10.34
N LYS A 24 19.42 2.16 11.43
CA LYS A 24 19.76 2.62 12.77
C LYS A 24 21.14 2.10 13.18
N SER A 25 21.46 0.83 12.91
CA SER A 25 22.79 0.27 13.18
C SER A 25 23.92 0.91 12.37
N LYS A 26 23.59 1.61 11.27
CA LYS A 26 24.54 2.35 10.43
C LYS A 26 24.54 3.86 10.70
N GLY A 27 23.77 4.34 11.68
CA GLY A 27 23.61 5.77 11.95
C GLY A 27 22.83 6.53 10.87
N GLU A 28 22.10 5.82 10.00
CA GLU A 28 21.33 6.43 8.92
C GLU A 28 19.92 6.85 9.38
N GLN A 29 19.37 7.85 8.70
CA GLN A 29 17.99 8.30 8.90
C GLN A 29 16.97 7.22 8.52
N ILE A 30 16.05 6.92 9.45
CA ILE A 30 14.98 5.93 9.29
C ILE A 30 13.76 6.52 8.55
N GLU A 31 12.93 5.66 7.95
CA GLU A 31 11.66 6.08 7.35
C GLU A 31 10.51 5.81 8.33
N ILE A 32 9.91 6.86 8.86
CA ILE A 32 8.83 6.78 9.86
C ILE A 32 7.52 6.31 9.20
N PRO A 33 6.88 5.23 9.67
CA PRO A 33 5.57 4.80 9.16
C PRO A 33 4.49 5.83 9.48
N ARG A 34 3.35 5.74 8.78
CA ARG A 34 2.16 6.51 9.13
C ARG A 34 1.54 5.95 10.42
N PRO A 35 0.90 6.78 11.26
CA PRO A 35 0.04 6.28 12.34
C PRO A 35 -1.10 5.42 11.76
N GLN A 36 -1.52 4.42 12.53
CA GLN A 36 -2.53 3.46 12.12
C GLN A 36 -3.92 4.03 12.32
N ASN A 37 -4.80 3.90 11.32
CA ASN A 37 -6.20 4.27 11.46
C ASN A 37 -7.03 3.10 12.03
N ALA A 38 -8.28 3.37 12.38
CA ALA A 38 -9.19 2.40 12.99
C ALA A 38 -9.30 1.08 12.20
N TRP A 39 -9.50 1.19 10.88
CA TRP A 39 -9.60 0.03 9.98
C TRP A 39 -8.33 -0.84 9.98
N ILE A 40 -7.14 -0.23 9.94
CA ILE A 40 -5.88 -1.00 9.97
C ILE A 40 -5.74 -1.75 11.28
N ILE A 41 -6.11 -1.13 12.40
CA ILE A 41 -6.09 -1.75 13.73
C ILE A 41 -7.08 -2.91 13.80
N TYR A 42 -8.34 -2.68 13.41
CA TYR A 42 -9.38 -3.71 13.34
C TYR A 42 -8.94 -4.89 12.48
N ARG A 43 -8.44 -4.63 11.26
CA ARG A 43 -7.97 -5.69 10.36
C ARG A 43 -6.85 -6.50 10.99
N ARG A 44 -5.90 -5.88 11.70
CA ARG A 44 -4.81 -6.61 12.39
C ARG A 44 -5.36 -7.52 13.48
N ASP A 45 -6.31 -7.04 14.27
CA ASP A 45 -6.94 -7.83 15.34
C ASP A 45 -7.73 -9.03 14.77
N LYS A 46 -8.53 -8.81 13.72
CA LYS A 46 -9.31 -9.90 13.10
C LYS A 46 -8.44 -10.88 12.31
N TYR A 47 -7.37 -10.42 11.66
CA TYR A 47 -6.53 -11.28 10.81
C TYR A 47 -5.72 -12.33 11.59
N VAL A 48 -5.46 -12.11 12.88
CA VAL A 48 -4.76 -13.10 13.72
C VAL A 48 -5.68 -14.18 14.29
N THR A 49 -6.98 -14.13 13.99
CA THR A 49 -7.91 -15.18 14.42
C THR A 49 -7.69 -16.47 13.61
N PRO A 50 -7.99 -17.65 14.18
CA PRO A 50 -7.80 -18.94 13.51
C PRO A 50 -8.49 -19.05 12.14
N GLU A 51 -9.58 -18.29 11.95
CA GLU A 51 -10.32 -18.25 10.69
C GLU A 51 -9.46 -17.83 9.50
N PHE A 52 -8.49 -16.92 9.71
CA PHE A 52 -7.63 -16.40 8.65
C PHE A 52 -6.23 -17.00 8.66
N GLU A 53 -5.99 -18.04 9.46
CA GLU A 53 -4.71 -18.74 9.48
C GLU A 53 -4.46 -19.45 8.14
N GLY A 54 -3.28 -19.25 7.57
CA GLY A 54 -2.93 -19.77 6.23
C GLY A 54 -3.65 -19.10 5.05
N ILE A 55 -4.65 -18.25 5.29
CA ILE A 55 -5.39 -17.56 4.23
C ILE A 55 -4.54 -16.44 3.63
N LYS A 56 -4.57 -16.33 2.29
CA LYS A 56 -3.88 -15.25 1.58
C LYS A 56 -4.39 -13.88 2.08
N PRO A 57 -3.48 -12.93 2.40
CA PRO A 57 -3.86 -11.62 2.93
C PRO A 57 -4.87 -10.84 2.07
N CYS A 58 -4.85 -11.03 0.75
CA CYS A 58 -5.80 -10.37 -0.17
C CYS A 58 -7.25 -10.86 0.02
N ILE A 59 -7.45 -12.16 0.25
CA ILE A 59 -8.76 -12.77 0.47
C ILE A 59 -9.29 -12.38 1.85
N ALA A 60 -8.46 -12.53 2.89
CA ALA A 60 -8.83 -12.13 4.24
C ALA A 60 -9.22 -10.64 4.31
N SER A 61 -8.51 -9.76 3.60
CA SER A 61 -8.85 -8.32 3.61
C SER A 61 -10.21 -8.01 2.97
N LYS A 62 -10.68 -8.83 2.03
CA LYS A 62 -12.02 -8.68 1.45
C LYS A 62 -13.09 -9.06 2.48
N ALA A 63 -12.98 -10.26 3.05
CA ALA A 63 -13.91 -10.78 4.04
C ALA A 63 -13.99 -9.88 5.30
N ILE A 64 -12.84 -9.47 5.84
CA ILE A 64 -12.79 -8.57 7.01
C ILE A 64 -13.38 -7.19 6.66
N GLY A 65 -13.24 -6.75 5.40
CA GLY A 65 -13.79 -5.47 4.93
C GLY A 65 -15.31 -5.48 4.84
N GLU A 66 -15.91 -6.63 4.52
CA GLU A 66 -17.36 -6.83 4.57
C GLU A 66 -17.87 -6.82 6.01
N ARG A 67 -17.15 -7.47 6.93
CA ARG A 67 -17.48 -7.42 8.37
C ARG A 67 -17.47 -6.02 8.93
N TRP A 68 -16.44 -5.23 8.63
CA TRP A 68 -16.35 -3.85 9.10
C TRP A 68 -17.56 -2.99 8.75
N LYS A 69 -18.20 -3.23 7.60
CA LYS A 69 -19.40 -2.49 7.17
C LYS A 69 -20.66 -2.85 7.96
N THR A 70 -20.68 -4.03 8.57
CA THR A 70 -21.84 -4.60 9.28
C THR A 70 -21.61 -4.69 10.78
N GLU A 71 -20.42 -4.28 11.25
CA GLU A 71 -20.04 -4.27 12.65
C GLU A 71 -20.88 -3.24 13.44
N SER A 72 -21.06 -3.48 14.74
CA SER A 72 -21.80 -2.55 15.61
C SER A 72 -21.05 -1.23 15.80
N SER A 73 -21.80 -0.15 16.08
CA SER A 73 -21.22 1.18 16.34
C SER A 73 -20.21 1.15 17.48
N GLU A 74 -20.53 0.45 18.57
CA GLU A 74 -19.65 0.31 19.74
C GLU A 74 -18.27 -0.23 19.39
N VAL A 75 -18.22 -1.25 18.52
CA VAL A 75 -16.95 -1.85 18.08
C VAL A 75 -16.20 -0.87 17.17
N VAL A 76 -16.90 -0.21 16.23
CA VAL A 76 -16.28 0.81 15.38
C VAL A 76 -15.69 1.94 16.22
N GLU A 77 -16.43 2.45 17.21
CA GLU A 77 -16.01 3.48 18.15
C GLU A 77 -14.80 3.04 18.98
N TYR A 78 -14.78 1.80 19.47
CA TYR A 78 -13.63 1.23 20.15
C TYR A 78 -12.36 1.29 19.28
N PHE A 79 -12.44 0.88 18.02
CA PHE A 79 -11.29 0.93 17.11
C PHE A 79 -10.92 2.36 16.67
N VAL A 80 -11.88 3.29 16.66
CA VAL A 80 -11.61 4.72 16.48
C VAL A 80 -10.81 5.26 17.68
N ALA A 81 -11.22 4.96 18.91
CA ALA A 81 -10.48 5.34 20.12
C ALA A 81 -9.06 4.76 20.11
N LEU A 82 -8.88 3.49 19.72
CA LEU A 82 -7.55 2.90 19.54
C LEU A 82 -6.72 3.62 18.48
N SER A 83 -7.34 4.12 17.40
CA SER A 83 -6.61 4.87 16.37
C SER A 83 -6.15 6.24 16.85
N MET A 84 -6.92 6.88 17.73
CA MET A 84 -6.52 8.11 18.40
C MET A 84 -5.33 7.85 19.34
N LEU A 85 -5.38 6.77 20.12
CA LEU A 85 -4.26 6.36 20.97
C LEU A 85 -3.01 6.01 20.14
N ALA A 86 -3.17 5.36 18.99
CA ALA A 86 -2.07 5.09 18.07
C ALA A 86 -1.47 6.38 17.48
N LEU A 87 -2.29 7.40 17.20
CA LEU A 87 -1.83 8.71 16.75
C LEU A 87 -1.04 9.42 17.86
N GLU A 88 -1.52 9.38 19.10
CA GLU A 88 -0.84 9.96 20.26
C GLU A 88 0.51 9.27 20.52
N ASN A 89 0.54 7.92 20.53
CA ASN A 89 1.77 7.15 20.66
C ASN A 89 2.78 7.48 19.54
N HIS A 90 2.28 7.67 18.31
CA HIS A 90 3.09 8.04 17.16
C HIS A 90 3.69 9.44 17.31
N HIS A 91 2.87 10.41 17.76
CA HIS A 91 3.32 11.77 18.03
C HIS A 91 4.40 11.79 19.12
N ASN A 92 4.19 11.10 20.24
CA ASN A 92 5.17 11.02 21.32
C ASN A 92 6.48 10.34 20.89
N LYS A 93 6.41 9.34 20.01
CA LYS A 93 7.58 8.59 19.55
C LYS A 93 8.39 9.30 18.46
N TYR A 94 7.74 10.02 17.56
CA TYR A 94 8.37 10.57 16.35
C TYR A 94 8.33 12.09 16.24
N GLY A 95 7.60 12.78 17.12
CA GLY A 95 7.49 14.23 17.17
C GLY A 95 6.91 14.84 15.89
N ASN A 96 7.69 15.68 15.22
CA ASN A 96 7.33 16.48 14.03
C ASN A 96 7.14 15.66 12.73
N TYR A 97 6.51 14.49 12.81
CA TYR A 97 6.18 13.70 11.62
C TYR A 97 5.30 14.49 10.65
N LYS A 98 5.71 14.51 9.38
CA LYS A 98 4.93 15.10 8.29
C LYS A 98 4.76 14.09 7.17
N TYR A 99 3.52 13.81 6.79
CA TYR A 99 3.23 12.94 5.66
C TYR A 99 3.69 13.60 4.34
N LYS A 100 4.60 12.92 3.63
CA LYS A 100 5.14 13.36 2.33
C LYS A 100 4.86 12.28 1.28
N PRO A 101 3.71 12.32 0.57
CA PRO A 101 3.39 11.34 -0.45
C PRO A 101 4.42 11.38 -1.60
N LYS A 102 4.85 10.22 -2.07
CA LYS A 102 5.75 10.09 -3.22
C LYS A 102 4.92 10.10 -4.51
N SER A 103 5.12 11.08 -5.39
CA SER A 103 4.43 11.14 -6.68
C SER A 103 4.75 9.92 -7.56
N LYS A 104 3.74 9.40 -8.27
CA LYS A 104 3.89 8.28 -9.22
C LYS A 104 4.92 8.60 -10.33
N ALA A 105 4.99 9.86 -10.77
CA ALA A 105 5.94 10.31 -11.80
C ALA A 105 7.41 10.13 -11.34
N SER A 106 7.71 10.54 -10.10
CA SER A 106 9.05 10.38 -9.51
C SER A 106 9.48 8.90 -9.39
N LYS A 107 8.53 7.99 -9.18
CA LYS A 107 8.79 6.55 -9.09
C LYS A 107 9.12 5.95 -10.46
N LYS A 108 8.37 6.34 -11.51
CA LYS A 108 8.66 5.93 -12.90
C LYS A 108 10.02 6.42 -13.35
N PHE A 109 10.36 7.68 -13.05
CA PHE A 109 11.66 8.26 -13.38
C PHE A 109 12.82 7.47 -12.73
N LYS A 110 12.76 7.21 -11.41
CA LYS A 110 13.80 6.44 -10.71
C LYS A 110 13.92 5.00 -11.22
N ASN A 111 12.81 4.37 -11.61
CA ASN A 111 12.85 3.03 -12.19
C ASN A 111 13.51 3.02 -13.57
N ARG A 112 13.22 4.01 -14.43
CA ARG A 112 13.87 4.17 -15.74
C ARG A 112 15.39 4.38 -15.58
N GLN A 113 15.80 5.26 -14.66
CA GLN A 113 17.21 5.49 -14.35
C GLN A 113 17.93 4.23 -13.87
N ARG A 114 17.30 3.42 -12.99
CA ARG A 114 17.88 2.13 -12.56
C ARG A 114 17.99 1.10 -13.68
N GLN A 115 17.04 1.08 -14.62
CA GLN A 115 17.11 0.20 -15.79
C GLN A 115 18.22 0.62 -16.75
N GLN A 116 18.40 1.93 -16.98
CA GLN A 116 19.50 2.46 -17.78
C GLN A 116 20.86 2.13 -17.16
N HIS A 117 21.02 2.32 -15.85
CA HIS A 117 22.28 2.00 -15.18
C HIS A 117 22.63 0.51 -15.24
N LYS A 118 21.63 -0.38 -15.12
CA LYS A 118 21.81 -1.83 -15.30
C LYS A 118 22.19 -2.22 -16.73
N ARG A 119 21.63 -1.56 -17.73
CA ARG A 119 22.01 -1.77 -19.15
C ARG A 119 23.44 -1.33 -19.41
N ASN A 120 23.91 -0.29 -18.74
CA ASN A 120 25.26 0.26 -18.91
C ASN A 120 26.34 -0.44 -18.07
N THR A 121 25.97 -1.38 -17.18
CA THR A 121 26.93 -2.14 -16.34
C THR A 121 26.98 -3.63 -16.66
N SER A 122 26.33 -4.08 -17.74
CA SER A 122 26.60 -5.41 -18.30
C SER A 122 27.93 -5.36 -19.06
N PRO A 123 28.88 -6.29 -18.81
CA PRO A 123 30.06 -6.43 -19.66
C PRO A 123 29.61 -6.79 -21.07
N GLU A 124 30.16 -6.06 -22.04
CA GLU A 124 29.99 -6.24 -23.47
C GLU A 124 30.62 -7.57 -23.89
N THR A 125 29.81 -8.63 -23.95
CA THR A 125 30.17 -9.79 -24.79
C THR A 125 29.89 -9.39 -26.23
N GLU A 126 30.94 -9.17 -27.00
CA GLU A 126 30.88 -9.12 -28.46
C GLU A 126 30.29 -10.43 -28.98
N GLU A 127 29.03 -10.43 -29.39
CA GLU A 127 28.50 -11.47 -30.27
C GLU A 127 28.37 -10.92 -31.68
N THR A 128 29.29 -11.43 -32.50
CA THR A 128 29.37 -11.32 -33.94
C THR A 128 28.02 -11.62 -34.61
N THR A 129 27.55 -10.66 -35.39
CA THR A 129 26.43 -10.74 -36.34
C THR A 129 26.47 -11.98 -37.24
N LEU A 130 25.42 -12.80 -37.17
CA LEU A 130 24.96 -13.60 -38.32
C LEU A 130 23.43 -13.58 -38.37
N ASN A 131 22.87 -12.79 -39.29
CA ASN A 131 21.45 -12.78 -39.63
C ASN A 131 21.09 -14.08 -40.36
N GLN A 132 20.08 -14.81 -39.89
CA GLN A 132 19.25 -15.65 -40.76
C GLN A 132 17.77 -15.53 -40.38
N ASP A 133 17.01 -15.25 -41.43
CA ASP A 133 15.58 -15.01 -41.57
C ASP A 133 14.65 -15.86 -40.69
N LEU A 134 13.74 -15.18 -39.97
CA LEU A 134 12.51 -15.78 -39.46
C LEU A 134 11.30 -14.90 -39.87
N PRO A 135 10.30 -15.45 -40.58
CA PRO A 135 9.20 -14.65 -41.12
C PRO A 135 8.28 -14.10 -40.01
N GLN A 136 7.96 -12.82 -40.13
CA GLN A 136 7.05 -12.07 -39.25
C GLN A 136 5.62 -12.62 -39.36
N LEU A 137 5.10 -13.21 -38.29
CA LEU A 137 3.67 -13.47 -38.16
C LEU A 137 2.95 -12.14 -37.91
N VAL A 138 2.21 -11.68 -38.91
CA VAL A 138 1.34 -10.51 -38.82
C VAL A 138 0.19 -10.84 -37.86
N VAL A 139 0.30 -10.40 -36.61
CA VAL A 139 -0.82 -10.48 -35.66
C VAL A 139 -1.64 -9.21 -35.81
N ASN A 140 -2.81 -9.35 -36.43
CA ASN A 140 -3.80 -8.28 -36.51
C ASN A 140 -4.18 -7.78 -35.10
N PRO A 141 -4.36 -6.46 -34.90
CA PRO A 141 -4.81 -5.94 -33.61
C PRO A 141 -6.25 -6.39 -33.34
N PRO A 142 -6.57 -6.95 -32.16
CA PRO A 142 -7.96 -7.18 -31.78
C PRO A 142 -8.67 -5.83 -31.59
N SER A 143 -9.67 -5.60 -32.43
CA SER A 143 -10.63 -4.50 -32.37
C SER A 143 -11.49 -4.55 -31.09
N SER A 144 -11.96 -3.37 -30.70
CA SER A 144 -13.10 -3.09 -29.79
C SER A 144 -12.83 -3.08 -28.28
N ILE A 145 -12.39 -1.93 -27.78
CA ILE A 145 -12.60 -1.50 -26.39
C ILE A 145 -14.10 -1.28 -26.22
N LYS A 146 -14.74 -2.13 -25.42
CA LYS A 146 -16.09 -1.86 -24.91
C LYS A 146 -16.04 -0.59 -24.07
N GLU A 147 -16.86 0.39 -24.43
CA GLU A 147 -17.12 1.58 -23.64
C GLU A 147 -17.56 1.15 -22.22
N TYR A 148 -16.83 1.62 -21.21
CA TYR A 148 -17.33 1.59 -19.84
C TYR A 148 -18.21 2.83 -19.65
N PRO A 149 -19.44 2.70 -19.15
CA PRO A 149 -20.25 3.86 -18.86
C PRO A 149 -19.55 4.72 -17.80
N THR A 150 -19.33 5.98 -18.16
CA THR A 150 -18.95 7.04 -17.26
C THR A 150 -20.03 7.19 -16.19
N PRO A 151 -19.70 7.23 -14.89
CA PRO A 151 -20.65 7.67 -13.88
C PRO A 151 -20.90 9.17 -14.09
N VAL A 152 -22.10 9.49 -14.56
CA VAL A 152 -22.61 10.85 -14.71
C VAL A 152 -22.50 11.57 -13.36
N SER A 153 -21.72 12.65 -13.35
CA SER A 153 -21.82 13.68 -12.32
C SER A 153 -23.13 14.43 -12.52
N SER A 154 -24.08 14.29 -11.59
CA SER A 154 -25.22 15.19 -11.47
C SER A 154 -25.84 15.04 -10.08
N ILE A 155 -25.31 15.75 -9.08
CA ILE A 155 -26.10 16.14 -7.91
C ILE A 155 -26.54 17.57 -8.19
N GLN A 156 -27.78 17.71 -8.64
CA GLN A 156 -28.51 18.97 -8.65
C GLN A 156 -28.83 19.30 -7.18
N LEU A 157 -28.20 20.37 -6.65
CA LEU A 157 -28.63 20.97 -5.40
C LEU A 157 -29.80 21.90 -5.71
N SER A 158 -30.98 21.54 -5.19
CA SER A 158 -32.14 22.42 -5.15
C SER A 158 -31.87 23.60 -4.19
N PRO A 159 -32.31 24.83 -4.52
CA PRO A 159 -32.17 25.96 -3.61
C PRO A 159 -33.17 25.84 -2.45
N VAL A 160 -32.68 26.17 -1.25
CA VAL A 160 -33.49 26.41 -0.04
C VAL A 160 -34.23 27.73 -0.25
N THR A 161 -35.55 27.71 -0.08
CA THR A 161 -36.36 28.93 0.07
C THR A 161 -36.49 29.25 1.55
N ASP A 162 -36.21 30.51 1.91
CA ASP A 162 -36.55 31.11 3.20
C ASP A 162 -38.07 31.21 3.42
#